data_AF-A0A3Q7XQ16-F1
#
_entry.id   AF-A0A3Q7XQ16-F1
#
_cell.length_a   1.000
_cell.length_b   1.000
_cell.length_c   1.000
_cell.angle_alpha   90.00
_cell.angle_beta   90.00
_cell.angle_gamma   90.00
#
_symmetry.space_group_name_H-M   'P 1'
#
loop_
_entity.id
_entity.type
_entity.pdbx_description
1 polymer ?
#
loop_
_entity_poly.entity_id
_entity_poly.type
_entity_poly.pdbx_seq_one_letter_code
_entity_poly.pdbx_strand_id
1 'polypeptide(L)'
;MVRYDLGDVFSGTWSKGVHYSGVLEEWFGQRWWSTRPVLLFLTTLFVFLPLASFRRVDSLRYSSALSVVLAIVFVVITAGVAIVKFIDGSIEMPHLMPQFTGQQSFWKLFTTIPILVTAYICHHNVHPIENELKDPSHMNAIVKTSLLLCSSVYIATSLFGVLLFGDKVQDDVLANFDGDLGVPYGSFLNDVVRVSYGIHLILVFPIVFFSLRLNLDGLLFPHAIPLSFDNKRFCFVTTILLAFVFVGANYVPSIWDAFQFTGATTAISVGYIFPAAIALRDTRGVATKKDKMLSLFIILLAVSCSTVALSSDLYSIYNNETTLDEDPLLS
;
A
#
# COMPACT_ATOMS: atom_id res chain seq x y z
N MET A 1 -2.06 -10.89 16.64
CA MET A 1 -1.74 -9.77 15.73
C MET A 1 -1.54 -10.37 14.35
N VAL A 2 -2.41 -10.05 13.39
CA VAL A 2 -2.42 -10.73 12.09
C VAL A 2 -1.61 -9.93 11.10
N ARG A 3 -0.71 -10.63 10.42
CA ARG A 3 0.09 -10.11 9.33
C ARG A 3 -0.66 -10.44 8.05
N TYR A 4 -0.88 -9.44 7.20
CA TYR A 4 -1.48 -9.60 5.89
C TYR A 4 -0.63 -8.85 4.87
N ASP A 5 0.37 -9.53 4.30
CA ASP A 5 1.22 -9.02 3.22
C ASP A 5 1.37 -10.04 2.07
N LEU A 6 2.17 -9.69 1.04
CA LEU A 6 2.46 -10.59 -0.08
C LEU A 6 2.93 -11.97 0.37
N GLY A 7 3.71 -12.03 1.45
CA GLY A 7 4.13 -13.28 2.07
C GLY A 7 2.91 -14.07 2.49
N ASP A 8 1.99 -13.46 3.24
CA ASP A 8 0.77 -14.10 3.74
C ASP A 8 -0.19 -14.55 2.62
N VAL A 9 -0.29 -13.80 1.52
CA VAL A 9 -1.07 -14.23 0.34
C VAL A 9 -0.59 -15.57 -0.20
N PHE A 10 0.72 -15.81 -0.23
CA PHE A 10 1.30 -17.04 -0.78
C PHE A 10 1.58 -18.13 0.26
N SER A 11 2.01 -17.77 1.48
CA SER A 11 2.40 -18.71 2.55
C SER A 11 1.29 -18.99 3.57
N GLY A 12 0.21 -18.22 3.55
CA GLY A 12 -0.86 -18.29 4.54
C GLY A 12 -0.51 -17.51 5.81
N THR A 13 -1.53 -17.28 6.64
CA THR A 13 -1.41 -16.57 7.91
C THR A 13 -2.33 -17.17 8.96
N TRP A 14 -2.07 -16.86 10.22
CA TRP A 14 -2.88 -17.29 11.36
C TRP A 14 -3.58 -16.08 11.96
N SER A 15 -4.90 -16.15 12.08
CA SER A 15 -5.72 -15.09 12.67
C SER A 15 -6.74 -15.67 13.63
N LYS A 16 -6.71 -15.18 14.88
CA LYS A 16 -7.67 -15.56 15.94
C LYS A 16 -7.87 -17.08 16.08
N GLY A 17 -6.80 -17.86 15.96
CA GLY A 17 -6.82 -19.33 16.07
C GLY A 17 -7.29 -20.07 14.80
N VAL A 18 -7.63 -19.36 13.73
CA VAL A 18 -7.97 -19.92 12.42
C VAL A 18 -6.79 -19.75 11.46
N HIS A 19 -6.43 -20.83 10.76
CA HIS A 19 -5.42 -20.79 9.71
C HIS A 19 -6.08 -20.40 8.39
N TYR A 20 -5.62 -19.30 7.83
CA TYR A 20 -5.94 -18.86 6.47
C TYR A 20 -4.86 -19.41 5.56
N SER A 21 -5.23 -20.27 4.62
CA SER A 21 -4.24 -21.00 3.80
C SER A 21 -3.68 -20.08 2.74
N GLY A 22 -2.39 -20.18 2.44
CA GLY A 22 -1.78 -19.44 1.33
C GLY A 22 -2.06 -20.10 -0.02
N VAL A 23 -2.00 -19.34 -1.12
CA VAL A 23 -2.19 -19.93 -2.48
C VAL A 23 -1.23 -21.10 -2.73
N LEU A 24 0.04 -20.99 -2.31
CA LEU A 24 1.00 -22.08 -2.53
C LEU A 24 0.78 -23.25 -1.58
N GLU A 25 0.25 -22.99 -0.39
CA GLU A 25 -0.12 -24.03 0.57
C GLU A 25 -1.34 -24.82 0.09
N GLU A 26 -2.36 -24.15 -0.47
CA GLU A 26 -3.53 -24.80 -1.09
C GLU A 26 -3.14 -25.66 -2.28
N TRP A 27 -2.27 -25.16 -3.17
CA TRP A 27 -1.93 -25.85 -4.41
C TRP A 27 -0.93 -27.01 -4.20
N PHE A 28 0.02 -26.88 -3.27
CA PHE A 28 1.13 -27.82 -3.12
C PHE A 28 1.21 -28.51 -1.76
N GLY A 29 0.33 -28.15 -0.83
CA GLY A 29 0.34 -28.57 0.57
C GLY A 29 1.38 -27.83 1.40
N GLN A 30 1.31 -28.05 2.71
CA GLN A 30 2.25 -27.48 3.66
C GLN A 30 3.64 -28.14 3.50
N ARG A 31 4.59 -27.39 2.95
CA ARG A 31 5.99 -27.81 2.74
C ARG A 31 6.94 -26.81 3.39
N TRP A 32 8.20 -27.22 3.57
CA TRP A 32 9.23 -26.36 4.19
C TRP A 32 9.44 -25.04 3.43
N TRP A 33 9.29 -25.04 2.10
CA TRP A 33 9.43 -23.85 1.26
C TRP A 33 8.17 -22.99 1.20
N SER A 34 7.03 -23.52 1.64
CA SER A 34 5.78 -22.74 1.79
C SER A 34 5.82 -21.85 3.02
N THR A 35 6.82 -21.99 3.91
CA THR A 35 6.99 -21.11 5.06
C THR A 35 7.36 -19.69 4.62
N ARG A 36 6.73 -18.69 5.24
CA ARG A 36 6.92 -17.27 4.96
C ARG A 36 8.38 -16.82 4.80
N PRO A 37 9.31 -17.07 5.74
CA PRO A 37 10.68 -16.57 5.61
C PRO A 37 11.43 -17.18 4.42
N VAL A 38 11.21 -18.48 4.14
CA VAL A 38 11.81 -19.16 2.99
C VAL A 38 11.20 -18.64 1.70
N LEU A 39 9.88 -18.49 1.64
CA LEU A 39 9.16 -17.96 0.49
C LEU A 39 9.60 -16.53 0.16
N LEU A 40 9.62 -15.64 1.13
CA LEU A 40 10.07 -14.26 0.95
C LEU A 40 11.54 -14.22 0.52
N PHE A 41 12.38 -15.12 1.03
CA PHE A 41 13.78 -15.19 0.63
C PHE A 41 13.93 -15.62 -0.82
N LEU A 42 13.22 -16.67 -1.24
CA LEU A 42 13.20 -17.15 -2.63
C LEU A 42 12.66 -16.08 -3.58
N THR A 43 11.53 -15.45 -3.24
CA THR A 43 10.95 -14.35 -4.04
C THR A 43 11.91 -13.16 -4.11
N THR A 44 12.59 -12.82 -3.01
CA THR A 44 13.58 -11.73 -3.01
C THR A 44 14.75 -12.05 -3.93
N LEU A 45 15.28 -13.27 -3.88
CA LEU A 45 16.44 -13.69 -4.67
C LEU A 45 16.12 -13.86 -6.16
N PHE A 46 15.01 -14.50 -6.49
CA PHE A 46 14.68 -14.89 -7.86
C PHE A 46 13.75 -13.91 -8.59
N VAL A 47 13.03 -13.05 -7.88
CA VAL A 47 12.08 -12.11 -8.48
C VAL A 47 12.48 -10.67 -8.20
N PHE A 48 12.60 -10.27 -6.93
CA PHE A 48 12.88 -8.86 -6.61
C PHE A 48 14.29 -8.43 -6.99
N LEU A 49 15.31 -9.25 -6.78
CA LEU A 49 16.68 -8.92 -7.15
C LEU A 49 16.87 -8.67 -8.67
N PRO A 50 16.39 -9.55 -9.59
CA PRO A 50 16.49 -9.26 -11.02
C PRO A 50 15.64 -8.05 -11.42
N LEU A 51 14.43 -7.90 -10.88
CA LEU A 51 13.57 -6.75 -11.20
C LEU A 51 14.13 -5.42 -10.63
N ALA A 52 14.77 -5.42 -9.46
CA ALA A 52 15.40 -4.24 -8.87
C ALA A 52 16.69 -3.83 -9.59
N SER A 53 17.28 -4.73 -10.38
CA SER A 53 18.53 -4.48 -11.11
C SER A 53 18.35 -3.58 -12.34
N PHE A 54 17.12 -3.26 -12.73
CA PHE A 54 16.87 -2.29 -13.79
C PHE A 54 17.36 -0.88 -13.41
N ARG A 55 18.03 -0.23 -14.38
CA ARG A 55 18.68 1.08 -14.19
C ARG A 55 17.87 2.28 -14.67
N ARG A 56 16.80 2.04 -15.42
CA ARG A 56 15.93 3.08 -15.99
C ARG A 56 14.48 2.77 -15.68
N VAL A 57 13.70 3.81 -15.42
CA VAL A 57 12.25 3.69 -15.20
C VAL A 57 11.54 3.25 -16.48
N ASP A 58 12.01 3.69 -17.65
CA ASP A 58 11.40 3.32 -18.94
C ASP A 58 11.40 1.80 -19.18
N SER A 59 12.42 1.08 -18.70
CA SER A 59 12.45 -0.40 -18.79
C SER A 59 11.35 -1.07 -17.98
N LEU A 60 10.82 -0.39 -16.95
CA LEU A 60 9.75 -0.87 -16.08
C LEU A 60 8.35 -0.51 -16.60
N ARG A 61 8.22 0.23 -17.72
CA ARG A 61 6.92 0.69 -18.23
C ARG A 61 5.93 -0.45 -18.52
N TYR A 62 6.43 -1.57 -19.04
CA TYR A 62 5.60 -2.72 -19.36
C TYR A 62 5.11 -3.44 -18.09
N SER A 63 5.99 -3.57 -17.09
CA SER A 63 5.65 -4.10 -15.76
C SER A 63 4.58 -3.22 -15.10
N SER A 64 4.75 -1.89 -15.19
CA SER A 64 3.81 -0.90 -14.64
C SER A 64 2.45 -0.94 -15.34
N ALA A 65 2.43 -1.04 -16.67
CA ALA A 65 1.18 -1.14 -17.41
C ALA A 65 0.43 -2.44 -17.09
N LEU A 66 1.17 -3.55 -17.00
CA LEU A 66 0.60 -4.85 -16.64
C LEU A 66 0.05 -4.84 -15.20
N SER A 67 0.73 -4.20 -14.25
CA SER A 67 0.22 -4.10 -12.87
C SER A 67 -1.11 -3.34 -12.81
N VAL A 68 -1.28 -2.26 -13.57
CA VAL A 68 -2.56 -1.53 -13.65
C VAL A 68 -3.67 -2.40 -14.23
N VAL A 69 -3.39 -3.18 -15.27
CA VAL A 69 -4.36 -4.14 -15.85
C VAL A 69 -4.78 -5.17 -14.80
N LEU A 70 -3.84 -5.73 -14.03
CA LEU A 70 -4.15 -6.71 -12.98
C LEU A 70 -5.02 -6.10 -11.87
N ALA A 71 -4.79 -4.83 -11.49
CA ALA A 71 -5.65 -4.12 -10.54
C ALA A 71 -7.07 -3.91 -11.08
N ILE A 72 -7.21 -3.62 -12.38
CA ILE A 72 -8.53 -3.52 -13.03
C ILE A 72 -9.22 -4.89 -13.07
N VAL A 73 -8.49 -5.97 -13.36
CA VAL A 73 -9.03 -7.34 -13.33
C VAL A 73 -9.58 -7.68 -11.95
N PHE A 74 -8.85 -7.33 -10.88
CA PHE A 74 -9.31 -7.49 -9.50
C PHE A 74 -10.65 -6.77 -9.26
N VAL A 75 -10.77 -5.51 -9.69
CA VAL A 75 -12.03 -4.75 -9.58
C VAL A 75 -13.16 -5.42 -10.36
N VAL A 76 -12.90 -5.86 -11.60
CA VAL A 76 -13.90 -6.47 -12.47
C VAL A 76 -14.42 -7.79 -11.88
N ILE A 77 -13.54 -8.64 -11.34
CA ILE A 77 -13.94 -9.89 -10.70
C ILE A 77 -14.76 -9.60 -9.44
N THR A 78 -14.28 -8.70 -8.57
CA THR A 78 -14.99 -8.33 -7.34
C THR A 78 -16.37 -7.76 -7.64
N ALA A 79 -16.48 -6.87 -8.63
CA ALA A 79 -17.74 -6.31 -9.10
C ALA A 79 -18.66 -7.39 -9.68
N GLY A 80 -18.13 -8.29 -10.51
CA GLY A 80 -18.89 -9.39 -11.11
C GLY A 80 -19.49 -10.31 -10.06
N VAL A 81 -18.70 -10.74 -9.07
CA VAL A 81 -19.18 -11.58 -7.96
C VAL A 81 -20.23 -10.84 -7.13
N ALA A 82 -20.00 -9.56 -6.82
CA ALA A 82 -20.98 -8.74 -6.10
C ALA A 82 -22.31 -8.62 -6.86
N ILE A 83 -22.28 -8.41 -8.18
CA ILE A 83 -23.49 -8.31 -9.02
C ILE A 83 -24.24 -9.65 -9.08
N VAL A 84 -23.53 -10.77 -9.27
CA VAL A 84 -24.16 -12.11 -9.30
C VAL A 84 -24.88 -12.38 -7.99
N LYS A 85 -24.20 -12.19 -6.85
CA LYS A 85 -24.83 -12.38 -5.54
C LYS A 85 -25.99 -11.42 -5.28
N PHE A 86 -25.90 -10.19 -5.76
CA PHE A 86 -26.98 -9.21 -5.67
C PHE A 86 -28.23 -9.69 -6.42
N ILE A 87 -28.05 -10.23 -7.64
CA ILE A 87 -29.14 -10.79 -8.45
C ILE A 87 -29.74 -12.03 -7.78
N ASP A 88 -28.91 -12.89 -7.19
CA ASP A 88 -29.36 -14.09 -6.48
C ASP A 88 -30.05 -13.78 -5.13
N GLY A 89 -30.12 -12.51 -4.72
CA GLY A 89 -30.74 -12.08 -3.46
C GLY A 89 -29.97 -12.55 -2.21
N SER A 90 -28.72 -12.95 -2.37
CA SER A 90 -27.87 -13.50 -1.31
C SER A 90 -27.06 -12.43 -0.56
N ILE A 91 -27.14 -11.17 -1.00
CA ILE A 91 -26.52 -10.03 -0.32
C ILE A 91 -27.53 -9.37 0.61
N GLU A 92 -27.27 -9.43 1.91
CA GLU A 92 -27.86 -8.47 2.84
C GLU A 92 -27.26 -7.09 2.54
N MET A 93 -28.12 -6.10 2.24
CA MET A 93 -27.66 -4.76 1.88
C MET A 93 -26.76 -4.20 2.99
N PRO A 94 -25.46 -3.98 2.73
CA PRO A 94 -24.55 -3.59 3.79
C PRO A 94 -24.81 -2.16 4.24
N HIS A 95 -24.43 -1.88 5.48
CA HIS A 95 -24.51 -0.54 6.01
C HIS A 95 -23.52 0.39 5.29
N LEU A 96 -24.03 1.16 4.33
CA LEU A 96 -23.25 2.18 3.58
C LEU A 96 -22.83 3.39 4.45
N MET A 97 -23.42 3.52 5.65
CA MET A 97 -23.11 4.59 6.60
C MET A 97 -22.50 4.01 7.88
N PRO A 98 -21.42 4.62 8.40
CA PRO A 98 -20.81 4.17 9.64
C PRO A 98 -21.77 4.33 10.82
N GLN A 99 -21.96 3.27 11.61
CA GLN A 99 -22.69 3.36 12.87
C GLN A 99 -21.77 3.95 13.94
N PHE A 100 -22.11 5.16 14.42
CA PHE A 100 -21.41 5.81 15.52
C PHE A 100 -21.89 5.26 16.87
N THR A 101 -21.56 4.02 17.19
CA THR A 101 -21.80 3.43 18.51
C THR A 101 -20.70 3.86 19.49
N GLY A 102 -20.77 5.11 19.93
CA GLY A 102 -19.90 5.68 20.98
C GLY A 102 -18.70 6.50 20.47
N GLN A 103 -18.03 7.18 21.41
CA GLN A 103 -16.92 8.11 21.15
C GLN A 103 -15.74 7.43 20.44
N GLN A 104 -15.50 6.14 20.68
CA GLN A 104 -14.36 5.39 20.13
C GLN A 104 -14.47 5.17 18.60
N SER A 105 -15.67 4.95 18.06
CA SER A 105 -15.87 4.79 16.60
C SER A 105 -15.57 6.08 15.82
N PHE A 106 -15.75 7.25 16.44
CA PHE A 106 -15.40 8.53 15.82
C PHE A 106 -13.88 8.70 15.71
N TRP A 107 -13.12 8.31 16.74
CA TRP A 107 -11.65 8.39 16.69
C TRP A 107 -11.04 7.42 15.66
N LYS A 108 -11.65 6.26 15.44
CA LYS A 108 -11.24 5.32 14.37
C LYS A 108 -11.35 5.91 12.95
N LEU A 109 -12.17 6.93 12.72
CA LEU A 109 -12.16 7.62 11.41
C LEU A 109 -10.85 8.38 11.18
N PHE A 110 -10.25 8.93 12.24
CA PHE A 110 -9.00 9.66 12.14
C PHE A 110 -7.81 8.75 11.86
N THR A 111 -7.88 7.47 12.24
CA THR A 111 -6.84 6.48 11.93
C THR A 111 -6.88 6.04 10.45
N THR A 112 -7.97 6.31 9.73
CA THR A 112 -8.10 6.06 8.28
C THR A 112 -7.53 7.19 7.43
N ILE A 113 -7.50 8.42 7.93
CA ILE A 113 -6.96 9.58 7.21
C ILE A 113 -5.50 9.36 6.77
N PRO A 114 -4.56 8.94 7.65
CA PRO A 114 -3.20 8.60 7.27
C PRO A 114 -3.09 7.58 6.14
N ILE A 115 -3.98 6.59 6.13
CA ILE A 115 -3.99 5.52 5.14
C ILE A 115 -4.40 6.07 3.78
N LEU A 116 -5.44 6.91 3.74
CA LEU A 116 -5.83 7.63 2.53
C LEU A 116 -4.71 8.53 2.02
N VAL A 117 -4.03 9.27 2.90
CA VAL A 117 -2.90 10.13 2.52
C VAL A 117 -1.74 9.28 1.96
N THR A 118 -1.46 8.13 2.57
CA THR A 118 -0.46 7.17 2.07
C THR A 118 -0.84 6.61 0.70
N ALA A 119 -2.11 6.28 0.48
CA ALA A 119 -2.59 5.71 -0.77
C ALA A 119 -2.40 6.64 -1.98
N TYR A 120 -2.35 7.96 -1.75
CA TYR A 120 -2.10 8.98 -2.77
C TYR A 120 -0.64 9.45 -2.85
N ILE A 121 0.29 8.79 -2.14
CA ILE A 121 1.71 9.13 -2.22
C ILE A 121 2.34 8.66 -3.54
N CYS A 122 2.53 9.60 -4.46
CA CYS A 122 3.18 9.31 -5.75
C CYS A 122 4.31 10.30 -6.09
N HIS A 123 4.52 11.31 -5.25
CA HIS A 123 5.25 12.54 -5.59
C HIS A 123 6.75 12.26 -5.81
N HIS A 124 7.29 11.25 -5.12
CA HIS A 124 8.68 10.81 -5.27
C HIS A 124 9.00 10.24 -6.66
N ASN A 125 7.99 9.83 -7.43
CA ASN A 125 8.15 9.32 -8.79
C ASN A 125 8.02 10.41 -9.87
N VAL A 126 7.54 11.61 -9.51
CA VAL A 126 7.27 12.67 -10.49
C VAL A 126 8.56 13.07 -11.23
N HIS A 127 9.63 13.43 -10.52
CA HIS A 127 10.88 13.84 -11.17
C HIS A 127 11.57 12.73 -11.98
N PRO A 128 11.69 11.48 -11.48
CA PRO A 128 12.20 10.39 -12.29
C PRO A 128 11.43 10.17 -13.59
N ILE A 129 10.08 10.26 -13.56
CA ILE A 129 9.25 10.11 -14.75
C ILE A 129 9.42 11.32 -15.67
N GLU A 130 9.52 12.53 -15.12
CA GLU A 130 9.72 13.78 -15.88
C GLU A 130 10.97 13.73 -16.73
N ASN A 131 12.07 13.24 -16.15
CA ASN A 131 13.36 13.14 -16.81
C ASN A 131 13.39 12.12 -17.97
N GLU A 132 12.45 11.17 -18.00
CA GLU A 132 12.33 10.15 -19.05
C GLU A 132 11.28 10.53 -20.12
N LEU A 133 10.49 11.59 -19.90
CA LEU A 133 9.52 12.08 -20.88
C LEU A 133 10.22 12.75 -22.07
N LYS A 134 9.72 12.46 -23.28
CA LYS A 134 10.12 13.18 -24.49
C LYS A 134 9.75 14.67 -24.42
N ASP A 135 8.61 14.98 -23.80
CA ASP A 135 8.13 16.35 -23.57
C ASP A 135 7.65 16.49 -22.11
N PRO A 136 8.45 17.16 -21.24
CA PRO A 136 8.09 17.39 -19.84
C PRO A 136 6.82 18.22 -19.63
N SER A 137 6.38 19.01 -20.62
CA SER A 137 5.17 19.84 -20.50
C SER A 137 3.90 19.02 -20.27
N HIS A 138 3.89 17.75 -20.66
CA HIS A 138 2.79 16.83 -20.47
C HIS A 138 2.68 16.27 -19.04
N MET A 139 3.67 16.51 -18.16
CA MET A 139 3.68 15.93 -16.81
C MET A 139 2.40 16.24 -16.02
N ASN A 140 1.90 17.47 -16.08
CA ASN A 140 0.67 17.85 -15.40
C ASN A 140 -0.55 17.06 -15.88
N ALA A 141 -0.65 16.76 -17.17
CA ALA A 141 -1.73 15.94 -17.72
C ALA A 141 -1.60 14.48 -17.25
N ILE A 142 -0.38 13.94 -17.30
CA ILE A 142 -0.07 12.58 -16.84
C ILE A 142 -0.44 12.39 -15.37
N VAL A 143 -0.06 13.32 -14.49
CA VAL A 143 -0.40 13.26 -13.06
C VAL A 143 -1.91 13.31 -12.86
N LYS A 144 -2.63 14.23 -13.51
CA LYS A 144 -4.09 14.35 -13.38
C LYS A 144 -4.82 13.09 -13.84
N THR A 145 -4.47 12.56 -15.01
CA THR A 145 -5.08 11.33 -15.53
C THR A 145 -4.76 10.12 -14.66
N SER A 146 -3.53 10.02 -14.16
CA SER A 146 -3.11 8.93 -13.26
C SER A 146 -3.86 8.98 -11.93
N LEU A 147 -4.02 10.17 -11.34
CA LEU A 147 -4.80 10.36 -10.11
C LEU A 147 -6.27 10.01 -10.33
N LEU A 148 -6.88 10.44 -11.44
CA LEU A 148 -8.28 10.11 -11.74
C LEU A 148 -8.50 8.60 -11.91
N LEU A 149 -7.59 7.92 -12.62
CA LEU A 149 -7.64 6.46 -12.76
C LEU A 149 -7.42 5.74 -11.42
N CYS A 150 -6.47 6.21 -10.61
CA CYS A 150 -6.20 5.65 -9.28
C CYS A 150 -7.40 5.82 -8.35
N SER A 151 -8.01 7.02 -8.30
CA SER A 151 -9.21 7.28 -7.52
C SER A 151 -10.38 6.41 -7.97
N SER A 152 -10.58 6.20 -9.28
CA SER A 152 -11.69 5.36 -9.76
C SER A 152 -11.51 3.90 -9.36
N VAL A 153 -10.29 3.37 -9.44
CA VAL A 153 -9.96 2.02 -8.97
C VAL A 153 -10.19 1.90 -7.46
N TYR A 154 -9.69 2.83 -6.65
CA TYR A 154 -9.89 2.81 -5.19
C TYR A 154 -11.37 2.87 -4.79
N ILE A 155 -12.14 3.77 -5.40
CA ILE A 155 -13.58 3.89 -5.12
C ILE A 155 -14.32 2.63 -5.54
N ALA A 156 -14.02 2.08 -6.73
CA ALA A 156 -14.66 0.86 -7.21
C ALA A 156 -14.32 -0.35 -6.32
N THR A 157 -13.05 -0.53 -5.96
CA THR A 157 -12.61 -1.57 -5.02
C THR A 157 -13.31 -1.45 -3.69
N SER A 158 -13.36 -0.25 -3.10
CA SER A 158 -14.03 -0.03 -1.82
C SER A 158 -15.53 -0.30 -1.90
N LEU A 159 -16.20 0.19 -2.95
CA LEU A 159 -17.64 0.01 -3.14
C LEU A 159 -17.99 -1.47 -3.31
N PHE A 160 -17.35 -2.17 -4.26
CA PHE A 160 -17.67 -3.57 -4.51
C PHE A 160 -17.18 -4.50 -3.41
N GLY A 161 -16.08 -4.18 -2.73
CA GLY A 161 -15.62 -4.92 -1.56
C GLY A 161 -16.62 -4.87 -0.40
N VAL A 162 -17.14 -3.67 -0.08
CA VAL A 162 -18.18 -3.51 0.94
C VAL A 162 -19.49 -4.17 0.52
N LEU A 163 -19.89 -4.07 -0.76
CA LEU A 163 -21.06 -4.78 -1.27
C LEU A 163 -20.94 -6.30 -1.17
N LEU A 164 -19.75 -6.84 -1.44
CA LEU A 164 -19.50 -8.28 -1.47
C LEU A 164 -19.39 -8.91 -0.07
N PHE A 165 -18.71 -8.23 0.86
CA PHE A 165 -18.36 -8.80 2.17
C PHE A 165 -19.11 -8.14 3.34
N GLY A 166 -19.73 -6.99 3.15
CA GLY A 166 -20.48 -6.26 4.19
C GLY A 166 -19.65 -6.01 5.44
N ASP A 167 -20.22 -6.29 6.62
CA ASP A 167 -19.55 -6.10 7.91
C ASP A 167 -18.39 -7.09 8.16
N LYS A 168 -18.15 -8.04 7.26
CA LYS A 168 -17.09 -9.06 7.37
C LYS A 168 -15.80 -8.67 6.65
N VAL A 169 -15.73 -7.47 6.05
CA VAL A 169 -14.50 -6.94 5.41
C VAL A 169 -13.34 -6.99 6.42
N GLN A 170 -12.24 -7.63 6.03
CA GLN A 170 -11.00 -7.66 6.79
C GLN A 170 -10.12 -6.45 6.45
N ASP A 171 -9.12 -6.16 7.30
CA ASP A 171 -8.14 -5.09 7.06
C ASP A 171 -7.39 -5.29 5.73
N ASP A 172 -7.14 -6.56 5.36
CA ASP A 172 -6.79 -6.97 4.01
C ASP A 172 -7.96 -7.71 3.35
N VAL A 173 -8.59 -7.06 2.37
CA VAL A 173 -9.69 -7.63 1.59
C VAL A 173 -9.33 -8.94 0.89
N LEU A 174 -8.06 -9.22 0.61
CA LEU A 174 -7.66 -10.48 -0.02
C LEU A 174 -7.86 -11.68 0.90
N ALA A 175 -7.78 -11.49 2.22
CA ALA A 175 -8.09 -12.52 3.19
C ALA A 175 -9.57 -12.93 3.12
N ASN A 176 -10.46 -12.06 2.66
CA ASN A 176 -11.86 -12.42 2.43
C ASN A 176 -12.05 -13.36 1.23
N PHE A 177 -11.10 -13.41 0.29
CA PHE A 177 -11.10 -14.32 -0.86
C PHE A 177 -10.47 -15.69 -0.54
N ASP A 178 -10.13 -15.98 0.71
CA ASP A 178 -9.79 -17.35 1.16
C ASP A 178 -11.05 -18.19 1.45
N GLY A 179 -12.20 -17.54 1.65
CA GLY A 179 -13.47 -18.20 1.95
C GLY A 179 -14.28 -18.60 0.71
N ASP A 180 -15.28 -19.46 0.90
CA ASP A 180 -16.26 -19.76 -0.15
C ASP A 180 -17.07 -18.52 -0.50
N LEU A 181 -16.96 -18.09 -1.76
CA LEU A 181 -17.76 -16.99 -2.28
C LEU A 181 -19.22 -17.39 -2.48
N GLY A 182 -19.61 -18.67 -2.47
CA GLY A 182 -21.02 -19.05 -2.66
C GLY A 182 -21.55 -18.73 -4.07
N VAL A 183 -20.66 -18.62 -5.06
CA VAL A 183 -20.99 -18.48 -6.48
C VAL A 183 -20.37 -19.63 -7.28
N PRO A 184 -20.93 -20.00 -8.44
CA PRO A 184 -20.32 -21.00 -9.32
C PRO A 184 -18.88 -20.61 -9.64
N TYR A 185 -17.96 -21.58 -9.59
CA TYR A 185 -16.51 -21.36 -9.79
C TYR A 185 -15.84 -20.40 -8.78
N GLY A 186 -16.44 -20.20 -7.60
CA GLY A 186 -15.93 -19.28 -6.57
C GLY A 186 -14.46 -19.52 -6.18
N SER A 187 -14.06 -20.77 -5.94
CA SER A 187 -12.67 -21.11 -5.62
C SER A 187 -11.68 -20.75 -6.74
N PHE A 188 -12.08 -20.93 -8.01
CA PHE A 188 -11.23 -20.50 -9.13
C PHE A 188 -11.12 -18.97 -9.22
N LEU A 189 -12.22 -18.24 -8.98
CA LEU A 189 -12.21 -16.77 -8.97
C LEU A 189 -11.35 -16.21 -7.82
N ASN A 190 -11.41 -16.84 -6.65
CA ASN A 190 -10.55 -16.55 -5.50
C ASN A 190 -9.07 -16.67 -5.85
N ASP A 191 -8.68 -17.80 -6.44
CA ASP A 191 -7.29 -18.03 -6.88
C ASP A 191 -6.84 -16.98 -7.88
N VAL A 192 -7.68 -16.67 -8.88
CA VAL A 192 -7.37 -15.64 -9.88
C VAL A 192 -7.17 -14.29 -9.21
N VAL A 193 -8.04 -13.90 -8.27
CA VAL A 193 -7.93 -12.63 -7.51
C VAL A 193 -6.63 -12.59 -6.70
N ARG A 194 -6.35 -13.62 -5.91
CA ARG A 194 -5.17 -13.66 -5.02
C ARG A 194 -3.86 -13.70 -5.81
N VAL A 195 -3.78 -14.52 -6.86
CA VAL A 195 -2.59 -14.62 -7.72
C VAL A 195 -2.40 -13.34 -8.53
N SER A 196 -3.45 -12.80 -9.15
CA SER A 196 -3.35 -11.56 -9.94
C SER A 196 -2.89 -10.39 -9.07
N TYR A 197 -3.40 -10.27 -7.85
CA TYR A 197 -2.96 -9.23 -6.92
C TYR A 197 -1.53 -9.47 -6.42
N GLY A 198 -1.16 -10.71 -6.12
CA GLY A 198 0.23 -11.07 -5.78
C GLY A 198 1.22 -10.67 -6.88
N ILE A 199 0.87 -10.95 -8.14
CA ILE A 199 1.66 -10.52 -9.31
C ILE A 199 1.64 -8.98 -9.41
N HIS A 200 0.50 -8.32 -9.21
CA HIS A 200 0.41 -6.86 -9.21
C HIS A 200 1.42 -6.24 -8.22
N LEU A 201 1.45 -6.70 -6.96
CA LEU A 201 2.38 -6.21 -5.96
C LEU A 201 3.84 -6.45 -6.37
N ILE A 202 4.16 -7.63 -6.92
CA ILE A 202 5.49 -7.94 -7.43
C ILE A 202 5.92 -6.98 -8.54
N LEU A 203 5.00 -6.60 -9.43
CA LEU A 203 5.27 -5.73 -10.57
C LEU A 203 5.35 -4.24 -10.19
N VAL A 204 4.73 -3.83 -9.07
CA VAL A 204 4.82 -2.46 -8.53
C VAL A 204 6.11 -2.24 -7.74
N PHE A 205 6.60 -3.28 -7.03
CA PHE A 205 7.82 -3.22 -6.21
C PHE A 205 9.02 -2.51 -6.87
N PRO A 206 9.40 -2.79 -8.14
CA PRO A 206 10.64 -2.26 -8.71
C PRO A 206 10.59 -0.75 -8.92
N ILE A 207 9.42 -0.18 -9.17
CA ILE A 207 9.23 1.27 -9.37
C ILE A 207 9.45 2.00 -8.04
N VAL A 208 8.84 1.50 -6.97
CA VAL A 208 8.99 2.06 -5.62
C VAL A 208 10.44 1.89 -5.16
N PHE A 209 11.01 0.71 -5.36
CA PHE A 209 12.40 0.42 -5.00
C PHE A 209 13.39 1.28 -5.77
N PHE A 210 13.13 1.53 -7.06
CA PHE A 210 13.96 2.41 -7.88
C PHE A 210 14.05 3.82 -7.28
N SER A 211 12.91 4.40 -6.91
CA SER A 211 12.87 5.73 -6.30
C SER A 211 13.47 5.76 -4.90
N LEU A 212 13.24 4.72 -4.09
CA LEU A 212 13.91 4.57 -2.79
C LEU A 212 15.44 4.59 -2.96
N ARG A 213 15.96 3.81 -3.92
CA ARG A 213 17.40 3.73 -4.20
C ARG A 213 17.97 5.07 -4.65
N LEU A 214 17.29 5.79 -5.54
CA LEU A 214 17.76 7.10 -6.00
C LEU A 214 17.77 8.13 -4.87
N ASN A 215 16.72 8.17 -4.04
CA ASN A 215 16.65 9.11 -2.91
C ASN A 215 17.72 8.78 -1.86
N LEU A 216 17.96 7.50 -1.56
CA LEU A 216 19.01 7.10 -0.62
C LEU A 216 20.42 7.40 -1.16
N ASP A 217 20.67 7.14 -2.45
CA ASP A 217 21.95 7.46 -3.08
C ASP A 217 22.21 8.97 -3.08
N GLY A 218 21.20 9.79 -3.41
CA GLY A 218 21.30 11.25 -3.35
C GLY A 218 21.55 11.79 -1.94
N LEU A 219 21.01 11.13 -0.92
CA LEU A 219 21.22 11.49 0.50
C LEU A 219 22.63 11.13 0.98
N LEU A 220 23.11 9.92 0.65
CA LEU A 220 24.42 9.42 1.14
C LEU A 220 25.60 9.89 0.29
N PHE A 221 25.40 10.09 -1.02
CA PHE A 221 26.44 10.42 -1.98
C PHE A 221 26.08 11.63 -2.86
N PRO A 222 25.79 12.81 -2.27
CA PRO A 222 25.27 13.97 -3.01
C PRO A 222 26.20 14.52 -4.11
N HIS A 223 27.51 14.22 -4.04
CA HIS A 223 28.52 14.76 -4.97
C HIS A 223 29.09 13.67 -5.90
N ALA A 224 28.55 12.45 -5.86
CA ALA A 224 29.00 11.36 -6.69
C ALA A 224 28.43 11.46 -8.12
N ILE A 225 29.07 10.75 -9.07
CA ILE A 225 28.53 10.57 -10.42
C ILE A 225 27.13 9.91 -10.36
N PRO A 226 26.30 10.00 -11.41
CA PRO A 226 24.99 9.35 -11.39
C PRO A 226 25.10 7.83 -11.14
N LEU A 227 24.21 7.29 -10.30
CA LEU A 227 24.23 5.90 -9.86
C LEU A 227 24.23 4.87 -11.01
N SER A 228 23.66 5.24 -12.17
CA SER A 228 23.61 4.40 -13.37
C SER A 228 24.99 4.07 -13.96
N PHE A 229 26.02 4.88 -13.69
CA PHE A 229 27.38 4.70 -14.19
C PHE A 229 28.30 3.94 -13.22
N ASP A 230 27.94 3.84 -11.95
CA ASP A 230 28.75 3.16 -10.93
C ASP A 230 28.16 1.80 -10.53
N ASN A 231 28.62 0.75 -11.21
CA ASN A 231 28.13 -0.61 -10.99
C ASN A 231 28.35 -1.12 -9.56
N LYS A 232 29.46 -0.74 -8.91
CA LYS A 232 29.80 -1.24 -7.57
C LYS A 232 28.88 -0.63 -6.53
N ARG A 233 28.72 0.69 -6.57
CA ARG A 233 27.79 1.40 -5.69
C ARG A 233 26.34 1.01 -5.95
N PHE A 234 25.96 0.88 -7.23
CA PHE A 234 24.63 0.39 -7.61
C PHE A 234 24.32 -0.96 -6.97
N CYS A 235 25.24 -1.93 -7.09
CA CYS A 235 25.07 -3.25 -6.51
C CYS A 235 25.02 -3.19 -4.97
N PHE A 236 25.97 -2.48 -4.35
CA PHE A 236 26.05 -2.34 -2.90
C PHE A 236 24.77 -1.73 -2.28
N VAL A 237 24.33 -0.58 -2.79
CA VAL A 237 23.12 0.11 -2.31
C VAL A 237 21.89 -0.77 -2.55
N THR A 238 21.78 -1.41 -3.72
CA THR A 238 20.66 -2.32 -4.02
C THR A 238 20.61 -3.51 -3.07
N THR A 239 21.74 -4.17 -2.81
CA THR A 239 21.80 -5.34 -1.92
C THR A 239 21.47 -4.96 -0.48
N ILE A 240 22.01 -3.85 0.04
CA ILE A 240 21.70 -3.39 1.41
C ILE A 240 20.23 -3.01 1.55
N LEU A 241 19.68 -2.28 0.58
CA LEU A 241 18.25 -1.92 0.58
C LEU A 241 17.36 -3.16 0.53
N LEU A 242 17.65 -4.13 -0.34
CA LEU A 242 16.88 -5.38 -0.40
C LEU A 242 16.98 -6.18 0.89
N ALA A 243 18.16 -6.26 1.52
CA ALA A 243 18.31 -6.91 2.81
C ALA A 243 17.49 -6.21 3.89
N PHE A 244 17.49 -4.88 3.92
CA PHE A 244 16.69 -4.09 4.86
C PHE A 244 15.18 -4.32 4.66
N VAL A 245 14.70 -4.28 3.40
CA VAL A 245 13.29 -4.56 3.07
C VAL A 245 12.91 -5.99 3.44
N PHE A 246 13.77 -6.97 3.17
CA PHE A 246 13.53 -8.37 3.53
C PHE A 246 13.41 -8.57 5.04
N VAL A 247 14.28 -7.93 5.83
CA VAL A 247 14.18 -7.94 7.30
C VAL A 247 12.87 -7.28 7.73
N GLY A 248 12.55 -6.09 7.22
CA GLY A 248 11.29 -5.41 7.49
C GLY A 248 10.06 -6.29 7.22
N ALA A 249 10.03 -6.95 6.06
CA ALA A 249 8.93 -7.84 5.67
C ALA A 249 8.78 -9.09 6.58
N ASN A 250 9.81 -9.48 7.35
CA ASN A 250 9.69 -10.61 8.29
C ASN A 250 9.31 -10.16 9.71
N TYR A 251 9.66 -8.94 10.10
CA TYR A 251 9.47 -8.46 11.47
C TYR A 251 8.29 -7.50 11.65
N VAL A 252 7.84 -6.80 10.60
CA VAL A 252 6.66 -5.93 10.67
C VAL A 252 5.40 -6.79 10.80
N PRO A 253 4.64 -6.67 11.90
CA PRO A 253 3.51 -7.55 12.17
C PRO A 253 2.21 -7.15 11.48
N SER A 254 2.10 -5.92 10.96
CA SER A 254 0.89 -5.44 10.31
C SER A 254 1.27 -4.39 9.26
N ILE A 255 0.80 -4.57 8.02
CA ILE A 255 0.92 -3.52 7.00
C ILE A 255 0.09 -2.30 7.41
N TRP A 256 -1.07 -2.51 8.04
CA TRP A 256 -1.98 -1.45 8.43
C TRP A 256 -1.27 -0.42 9.32
N ASP A 257 -0.58 -0.89 10.36
CA ASP A 257 0.18 -0.04 11.28
C ASP A 257 1.31 0.72 10.54
N ALA A 258 1.98 0.04 9.60
CA ALA A 258 3.03 0.65 8.78
C ALA A 258 2.49 1.77 7.89
N PHE A 259 1.31 1.59 7.27
CA PHE A 259 0.66 2.64 6.47
C PHE A 259 0.14 3.79 7.32
N GLN A 260 -0.43 3.51 8.48
CA GLN A 260 -0.86 4.55 9.42
C GLN A 260 0.31 5.45 9.83
N PHE A 261 1.41 4.85 10.28
CA PHE A 261 2.58 5.60 10.71
C PHE A 261 3.22 6.38 9.56
N THR A 262 3.41 5.74 8.40
CA THR A 262 4.00 6.37 7.21
C THR A 262 3.14 7.52 6.71
N GLY A 263 1.81 7.35 6.74
CA GLY A 263 0.83 8.36 6.37
C GLY A 263 0.85 9.57 7.27
N ALA A 264 0.78 9.31 8.58
CA ALA A 264 0.70 10.36 9.58
C ALA A 264 1.99 11.19 9.65
N THR A 265 3.14 10.61 9.29
CA THR A 265 4.45 11.27 9.38
C THR A 265 4.96 11.73 8.00
N THR A 266 5.43 10.79 7.19
CA THR A 266 6.20 11.03 5.98
C THR A 266 5.33 11.59 4.87
N ALA A 267 4.15 11.00 4.66
CA ALA A 267 3.25 11.42 3.59
C ALA A 267 2.68 12.81 3.84
N ILE A 268 2.25 13.12 5.08
CA ILE A 268 1.81 14.46 5.46
C ILE A 268 2.96 15.49 5.30
N SER A 269 4.17 15.13 5.72
CA SER A 269 5.33 16.02 5.63
C SER A 269 5.69 16.37 4.18
N VAL A 270 5.82 15.37 3.31
CA VAL A 270 6.22 15.55 1.91
C VAL A 270 5.09 16.11 1.05
N GLY A 271 3.85 15.69 1.31
CA GLY A 271 2.68 16.10 0.51
C GLY A 271 2.14 17.48 0.86
N TYR A 272 2.24 17.91 2.11
CA TYR A 272 1.58 19.13 2.59
C TYR A 272 2.53 20.11 3.26
N ILE A 273 3.34 19.67 4.25
CA ILE A 273 4.15 20.57 5.06
C ILE A 273 5.28 21.20 4.24
N PHE A 274 6.12 20.39 3.58
CA PHE A 274 7.27 20.92 2.82
C PHE A 274 6.87 21.80 1.63
N PRO A 275 5.90 21.42 0.78
CA PRO A 275 5.44 22.29 -0.31
C PRO A 275 4.91 23.64 0.20
N ALA A 276 4.12 23.64 1.28
CA ALA A 276 3.61 24.85 1.90
C ALA A 276 4.74 25.70 2.53
N ALA A 277 5.72 25.07 3.17
CA ALA A 277 6.87 25.76 3.74
C ALA A 277 7.73 26.42 2.66
N ILE A 278 7.92 25.75 1.51
CA ILE A 278 8.62 26.32 0.35
C ILE A 278 7.86 27.53 -0.20
N ALA A 279 6.54 27.45 -0.32
CA ALA A 279 5.70 28.57 -0.76
C ALA A 279 5.74 29.77 0.20
N LEU A 280 5.84 29.53 1.52
CA LEU A 280 6.02 30.58 2.53
C LEU A 280 7.38 31.25 2.47
N ARG A 281 8.45 30.46 2.26
CA ARG A 281 9.83 30.93 2.17
C ARG A 281 10.15 31.60 0.83
N ASP A 282 9.16 31.79 -0.05
CA ASP A 282 9.37 32.31 -1.39
C ASP A 282 10.20 33.61 -1.41
N THR A 283 11.47 33.43 -1.79
CA THR A 283 12.49 34.46 -1.94
C THR A 283 12.36 35.25 -3.25
N ARG A 284 11.59 34.74 -4.22
CA ARG A 284 11.43 35.36 -5.54
C ARG A 284 10.17 36.23 -5.65
N GLY A 285 9.32 36.24 -4.63
CA GLY A 285 8.14 37.12 -4.54
C GLY A 285 7.00 36.75 -5.52
N VAL A 286 6.97 35.51 -5.99
CA VAL A 286 5.93 34.96 -6.87
C VAL A 286 4.64 34.66 -6.09
N ALA A 287 4.74 34.27 -4.82
CA ALA A 287 3.61 33.88 -3.97
C ALA A 287 2.83 35.10 -3.48
N THR A 288 1.52 35.11 -3.74
CA THR A 288 0.62 36.18 -3.29
C THR A 288 0.37 36.09 -1.78
N LYS A 289 -0.17 37.16 -1.18
CA LYS A 289 -0.60 37.15 0.23
C LYS A 289 -1.62 36.03 0.53
N LYS A 290 -2.46 35.68 -0.46
CA LYS A 290 -3.44 34.59 -0.34
C LYS A 290 -2.73 33.23 -0.31
N ASP A 291 -1.74 33.02 -1.17
CA ASP A 291 -0.97 31.77 -1.22
C ASP A 291 -0.19 31.53 0.07
N LYS A 292 0.36 32.61 0.66
CA LYS A 292 1.03 32.55 1.97
C LYS A 292 0.06 32.22 3.10
N MET A 293 -1.12 32.85 3.12
CA MET A 293 -2.15 32.53 4.11
C MET A 293 -2.66 31.08 3.97
N LEU A 294 -2.87 30.61 2.73
CA LEU A 294 -3.24 29.23 2.43
C LEU A 294 -2.15 28.25 2.89
N SER A 295 -0.88 28.55 2.61
CA SER A 295 0.25 27.71 3.00
C SER A 295 0.37 27.60 4.53
N LEU A 296 0.19 28.70 5.26
CA LEU A 296 0.17 28.68 6.72
C LEU A 296 -0.99 27.82 7.25
N PHE A 297 -2.17 27.96 6.66
CA PHE A 297 -3.34 27.15 7.02
C PHE A 297 -3.10 25.65 6.76
N ILE A 298 -2.53 25.29 5.61
CA ILE A 298 -2.18 23.89 5.28
C ILE A 298 -1.20 23.31 6.28
N ILE A 299 -0.17 24.05 6.69
CA ILE A 299 0.81 23.57 7.69
C ILE A 299 0.12 23.33 9.04
N LEU A 300 -0.69 24.28 9.51
CA LEU A 300 -1.41 24.14 10.78
C LEU A 300 -2.35 22.93 10.77
N LEU A 301 -3.08 22.74 9.66
CA LEU A 301 -3.96 21.59 9.49
C LEU A 301 -3.19 20.27 9.39
N ALA A 302 -2.10 20.24 8.64
CA ALA A 302 -1.25 19.06 8.48
C ALA A 302 -0.65 18.61 9.82
N VAL A 303 -0.12 19.55 10.61
CA VAL A 303 0.46 19.27 11.93
C VAL A 303 -0.61 18.79 12.91
N SER A 304 -1.80 19.42 12.93
CA SER A 304 -2.88 19.00 13.82
C SER A 304 -3.41 17.61 13.46
N CYS A 305 -3.66 17.33 12.17
CA CYS A 305 -4.08 16.02 11.69
C CYS A 305 -3.03 14.94 11.98
N SER A 306 -1.74 15.22 11.76
CA SER A 306 -0.64 14.30 12.06
C SER A 306 -0.58 13.97 13.57
N THR A 307 -0.73 14.99 14.42
CA THR A 307 -0.72 14.82 15.89
C THR A 307 -1.91 13.97 16.36
N VAL A 308 -3.11 14.26 15.85
CA VAL A 308 -4.33 13.50 16.18
C VAL A 308 -4.23 12.05 15.70
N ALA A 309 -3.74 11.84 14.47
CA ALA A 309 -3.55 10.50 13.93
C ALA A 309 -2.55 9.69 14.78
N LEU A 310 -1.35 10.23 15.02
CA LEU A 310 -0.32 9.53 15.81
C LEU A 310 -0.78 9.22 17.23
N SER A 311 -1.45 10.16 17.89
CA SER A 311 -1.99 9.93 19.24
C SER A 311 -3.09 8.86 19.25
N SER A 312 -3.96 8.84 18.24
CA SER A 312 -4.98 7.79 18.09
C SER A 312 -4.38 6.42 17.78
N ASP A 313 -3.38 6.36 16.90
CA ASP A 313 -2.69 5.12 16.54
C ASP A 313 -1.96 4.53 17.75
N LEU A 314 -1.20 5.37 18.49
CA LEU A 314 -0.53 4.96 19.72
C LEU A 314 -1.52 4.47 20.80
N TYR A 315 -2.65 5.17 20.95
CA TYR A 315 -3.69 4.77 21.89
C TYR A 315 -4.34 3.42 21.51
N SER A 316 -4.57 3.20 20.21
CA SER A 316 -5.09 1.94 19.68
C SER A 316 -4.13 0.78 19.93
N ILE A 317 -2.83 0.98 19.68
CA ILE A 317 -1.81 -0.04 19.92
C ILE A 317 -1.73 -0.39 21.42
N TYR A 318 -1.67 0.62 22.28
CA TYR A 318 -1.57 0.41 23.74
C TYR A 318 -2.78 -0.33 24.33
N ASN A 319 -4.00 -0.02 23.86
CA ASN A 319 -5.20 -0.71 24.33
C ASN A 319 -5.33 -2.15 23.78
N ASN A 320 -4.80 -2.42 22.60
CA ASN A 320 -4.74 -3.78 22.06
C ASN A 320 -3.74 -4.65 22.81
N GLU A 321 -2.66 -4.07 23.36
CA GLU A 321 -1.72 -4.80 24.23
C GLU A 321 -2.34 -5.12 25.60
N THR A 322 -3.04 -4.17 26.23
CA THR A 322 -3.65 -4.40 27.56
C THR A 322 -4.81 -5.40 27.53
N THR A 323 -5.56 -5.50 26.43
CA THR A 323 -6.61 -6.52 26.29
C THR A 323 -6.06 -7.94 26.08
N LEU A 324 -4.81 -8.10 25.63
CA LEU A 324 -4.14 -9.39 25.53
C LEU A 324 -3.61 -9.88 26.88
N ASP A 325 -3.30 -8.97 27.81
CA ASP A 325 -2.83 -9.30 29.17
C ASP A 325 -3.98 -9.63 30.16
N GLU A 326 -5.23 -9.24 29.86
CA GLU A 326 -6.40 -9.46 30.73
C GLU A 326 -7.17 -10.76 30.44
N ASP A 327 -6.76 -11.58 29.47
CA ASP A 327 -7.44 -12.84 29.10
C ASP A 327 -6.63 -14.10 29.51
N PRO A 328 -6.60 -14.49 30.80
CA PRO A 328 -5.79 -15.62 31.30
C PRO A 328 -6.37 -17.01 30.97
N LEU A 329 -7.28 -17.14 29.99
CA LEU A 329 -7.97 -18.39 29.67
C LEU A 329 -7.46 -19.11 28.39
N LEU A 330 -6.36 -18.64 27.78
CA LEU A 330 -5.74 -19.26 26.61
C LEU A 330 -4.23 -19.56 26.80
N SER A 331 -3.85 -20.07 27.98
CA SER A 331 -2.55 -20.73 28.21
C SER A 331 -2.68 -22.24 28.32
#